data_AF-S7KGU1-F1
#
_entry.id   AF-S7KGU1-F1
#
_cell.length_a   1.000
_cell.length_b   1.000
_cell.length_c   1.000
_cell.angle_alpha   90.00
_cell.angle_beta   90.00
_cell.angle_gamma   90.00
#
_symmetry.space_group_name_H-M   'P 1'
#
loop_
_entity.id
_entity.type
_entity.pdbx_description
1 polymer ?
#
loop_
_entity_poly.entity_id
_entity_poly.type
_entity_poly.pdbx_seq_one_letter_code
_entity_poly.pdbx_strand_id
1 'polypeptide(L)'
;MTLYLGLNKQTAKKYQADFLPILRVSPYSLNCPQLRKASKYLEKSTHVIITSPSSTSLFISKMKRAHSLRSLREKYYICIGQATEQRLKNLVPKAKIITAKEETSEGIVPILKSCSRDCYFLYPHSALSRPIIKKFLQEEHRKHFAYAHYNVRPVALSVRVFGKYKNIILTSPSGVRAYARIFPNLPNKHHWCLGPITFNEFKKIYNHPPLLFSN
;
A
#
# COMPACT_ATOMS: atom_id res chain seq x y z
N MET A 1 -5.30 -13.16 -23.84
CA MET A 1 -5.67 -12.10 -22.88
C MET A 1 -4.77 -12.15 -21.64
N THR A 2 -4.63 -11.02 -20.95
CA THR A 2 -3.81 -10.88 -19.73
C THR A 2 -4.72 -10.57 -18.54
N LEU A 3 -4.49 -11.23 -17.40
CA LEU A 3 -5.20 -11.01 -16.15
C LEU A 3 -4.28 -10.31 -15.15
N TYR A 4 -4.78 -9.27 -14.50
CA TYR A 4 -4.06 -8.55 -13.45
C TYR A 4 -4.67 -8.83 -12.07
N LEU A 5 -3.86 -9.39 -11.17
CA LEU A 5 -4.29 -9.81 -9.83
C LEU A 5 -3.95 -8.81 -8.71
N GLY A 6 -3.33 -7.69 -9.04
CA GLY A 6 -2.98 -6.65 -8.08
C GLY A 6 -4.17 -5.81 -7.61
N LEU A 7 -3.92 -4.86 -6.70
CA LEU A 7 -4.96 -4.00 -6.11
C LEU A 7 -5.24 -2.71 -6.90
N ASN A 8 -4.42 -2.36 -7.90
CA ASN A 8 -4.52 -1.08 -8.60
C ASN A 8 -5.15 -1.23 -10.00
N LYS A 9 -6.41 -0.79 -10.14
CA LYS A 9 -7.15 -0.80 -11.41
C LYS A 9 -6.49 0.06 -12.50
N GLN A 10 -5.82 1.16 -12.15
CA GLN A 10 -5.10 1.99 -13.13
C GLN A 10 -3.88 1.26 -13.68
N THR A 11 -3.16 0.51 -12.84
CA THR A 11 -2.05 -0.34 -13.29
C THR A 11 -2.53 -1.44 -14.22
N ALA A 12 -3.70 -2.06 -13.95
CA ALA A 12 -4.30 -3.02 -14.88
C ALA A 12 -4.59 -2.40 -16.25
N LYS A 13 -5.13 -1.18 -16.28
CA LYS A 13 -5.34 -0.42 -17.53
C LYS A 13 -4.04 -0.15 -18.28
N LYS A 14 -2.97 0.27 -17.57
CA LYS A 14 -1.64 0.48 -18.17
C LYS A 14 -1.14 -0.77 -18.90
N TYR A 15 -1.42 -1.95 -18.35
CA TYR A 15 -1.03 -3.23 -18.93
C TYR A 15 -2.05 -3.87 -19.87
N GLN A 16 -3.12 -3.14 -20.23
CA GLN A 16 -4.21 -3.66 -21.06
C GLN A 16 -4.71 -5.04 -20.57
N ALA A 17 -4.85 -5.16 -19.24
CA ALA A 17 -5.19 -6.39 -18.56
C ALA A 17 -6.55 -6.31 -17.86
N ASP A 18 -7.27 -7.43 -17.82
CA ASP A 18 -8.51 -7.54 -17.05
C ASP A 18 -8.18 -7.42 -15.56
N PHE A 19 -8.91 -6.58 -14.84
CA PHE A 19 -8.69 -6.33 -13.41
C PHE A 19 -9.49 -7.31 -12.55
N LEU A 20 -8.82 -8.24 -11.89
CA LEU A 20 -9.43 -9.18 -10.96
C LEU A 20 -8.53 -9.38 -9.73
N PRO A 21 -8.66 -8.52 -8.70
CA PRO A 21 -7.72 -8.52 -7.59
C PRO A 21 -7.83 -9.81 -6.77
N ILE A 22 -6.68 -10.43 -6.47
CA ILE A 22 -6.64 -11.63 -5.61
C ILE A 22 -6.67 -11.30 -4.11
N LEU A 23 -6.43 -10.05 -3.79
CA LEU A 23 -6.53 -9.50 -2.44
C LEU A 23 -7.65 -8.47 -2.42
N ARG A 24 -8.29 -8.30 -1.26
CA ARG A 24 -9.17 -7.17 -0.98
C ARG A 24 -8.71 -6.43 0.26
N VAL A 25 -8.86 -5.13 0.23
CA VAL A 25 -8.66 -4.27 1.40
C VAL A 25 -9.85 -4.45 2.33
N SER A 26 -9.58 -4.74 3.60
CA SER A 26 -10.56 -4.93 4.68
C SER A 26 -10.30 -3.86 5.75
N PRO A 27 -10.99 -2.70 5.67
CA PRO A 27 -10.82 -1.62 6.63
C PRO A 27 -11.25 -2.05 8.03
N TYR A 28 -10.55 -1.57 9.05
CA TYR A 28 -11.06 -1.71 10.42
C TYR A 28 -12.27 -0.81 10.64
N SER A 29 -13.15 -1.25 11.55
CA SER A 29 -14.36 -0.54 11.96
C SER A 29 -14.07 0.92 12.32
N LEU A 30 -15.02 1.80 12.01
CA LEU A 30 -14.92 3.23 12.33
C LEU A 30 -14.89 3.48 13.84
N ASN A 31 -15.49 2.57 14.62
CA ASN A 31 -15.57 2.71 16.07
C ASN A 31 -14.35 2.11 16.79
N CYS A 32 -13.32 1.64 16.05
CA CYS A 32 -12.16 1.05 16.69
C CYS A 32 -11.37 2.11 17.51
N PRO A 33 -10.91 1.79 18.74
CA PRO A 33 -10.23 2.76 19.61
C PRO A 33 -9.03 3.45 18.97
N GLN A 34 -8.27 2.71 18.15
CA GLN A 34 -7.11 3.25 17.43
C GLN A 34 -7.47 4.33 16.41
N LEU A 35 -8.66 4.27 15.78
CA LEU A 35 -9.08 5.32 14.84
C LEU A 35 -9.43 6.61 15.60
N ARG A 36 -10.12 6.48 16.74
CA ARG A 36 -10.40 7.62 17.63
C ARG A 36 -9.09 8.25 18.12
N LYS A 37 -8.12 7.43 18.52
CA LYS A 37 -6.76 7.90 18.91
C LYS A 37 -6.06 8.58 17.74
N ALA A 38 -6.15 8.04 16.52
CA ALA A 38 -5.57 8.63 15.32
C ALA A 38 -6.18 10.01 15.02
N SER A 39 -7.52 10.14 15.12
CA SER A 39 -8.22 11.40 14.90
C SER A 39 -7.74 12.49 15.87
N LYS A 40 -7.65 12.17 17.17
CA LYS A 40 -7.12 13.11 18.17
C LYS A 40 -5.63 13.42 17.94
N TYR A 41 -4.85 12.41 17.57
CA TYR A 41 -3.42 12.59 17.32
C TYR A 41 -3.15 13.45 16.07
N LEU A 42 -4.05 13.42 15.08
CA LEU A 42 -3.95 14.22 13.86
C LEU A 42 -3.95 15.72 14.15
N GLU A 43 -4.69 16.18 15.16
CA GLU A 43 -4.77 17.61 15.54
C GLU A 43 -3.37 18.18 15.79
N LYS A 44 -2.57 17.50 16.62
CA LYS A 44 -1.18 17.87 16.92
C LYS A 44 -0.14 17.37 15.92
N SER A 45 -0.54 16.53 14.97
CA SER A 45 0.40 16.00 13.97
C SER A 45 0.84 17.11 13.03
N THR A 46 2.14 17.18 12.74
CA THR A 46 2.67 18.05 11.68
C THR A 46 2.81 17.29 10.37
N HIS A 47 3.11 15.99 10.46
CA HIS A 47 3.36 15.13 9.32
C HIS A 47 2.45 13.89 9.31
N VAL A 48 2.06 13.46 8.11
CA VAL A 48 1.34 12.21 7.88
C VAL A 48 2.10 11.36 6.87
N ILE A 49 2.48 10.14 7.26
CA ILE A 49 3.22 9.21 6.39
C ILE A 49 2.21 8.30 5.69
N ILE A 50 2.20 8.28 4.35
CA ILE A 50 1.29 7.45 3.56
C ILE A 50 2.10 6.55 2.61
N THR A 51 1.93 5.25 2.75
CA THR A 51 2.76 4.25 2.05
C THR A 51 1.99 3.41 1.03
N SER A 52 0.74 3.75 0.72
CA SER A 52 0.03 3.13 -0.40
C SER A 52 -1.20 3.95 -0.81
N PRO A 53 -1.65 3.86 -2.08
CA PRO A 53 -2.90 4.50 -2.52
C PRO A 53 -4.14 4.02 -1.75
N SER A 54 -4.13 2.76 -1.30
CA SER A 54 -5.19 2.18 -0.48
C SER A 54 -5.24 2.84 0.91
N SER A 55 -4.08 3.00 1.56
CA SER A 55 -3.97 3.73 2.83
C SER A 55 -4.45 5.17 2.65
N THR A 56 -4.00 5.88 1.60
CA THR A 56 -4.43 7.26 1.32
C THR A 56 -5.95 7.39 1.27
N SER A 57 -6.59 6.53 0.48
CA SER A 57 -8.04 6.58 0.27
C SER A 57 -8.80 6.38 1.57
N LEU A 58 -8.42 5.35 2.33
CA LEU A 58 -9.08 5.00 3.58
C LEU A 58 -8.84 6.04 4.66
N PHE A 59 -7.59 6.46 4.82
CA PHE A 59 -7.22 7.45 5.82
C PHE A 59 -7.95 8.77 5.58
N ILE A 60 -7.85 9.34 4.38
CA ILE A 60 -8.48 10.63 4.07
C ILE A 60 -10.00 10.54 4.17
N SER A 61 -10.62 9.46 3.67
CA SER A 61 -12.07 9.26 3.79
C SER A 61 -12.52 9.22 5.26
N LYS A 62 -11.76 8.58 6.13
CA LYS A 62 -12.04 8.52 7.57
C LYS A 62 -11.83 9.88 8.25
N MET A 63 -10.72 10.56 7.97
CA MET A 63 -10.39 11.83 8.64
C MET A 63 -11.29 12.98 8.22
N LYS A 64 -11.78 13.00 6.97
CA LYS A 64 -12.75 14.01 6.50
C LYS A 64 -14.08 14.00 7.27
N ARG A 65 -14.39 12.93 8.02
CA ARG A 65 -15.60 12.87 8.86
C ARG A 65 -15.46 13.65 10.17
N ALA A 66 -14.23 13.86 10.63
CA ALA A 66 -13.94 14.52 11.91
C ALA A 66 -13.15 15.82 11.74
N HIS A 67 -12.53 16.05 10.58
CA HIS A 67 -11.65 17.18 10.32
C HIS A 67 -12.03 17.88 9.02
N SER A 68 -11.92 19.21 9.02
CA SER A 68 -12.12 20.01 7.82
C SER A 68 -11.04 19.74 6.78
N LEU A 69 -11.38 19.94 5.50
CA LEU A 69 -10.40 19.82 4.41
C LEU A 69 -9.24 20.82 4.58
N ARG A 70 -9.50 21.99 5.17
CA ARG A 70 -8.47 22.98 5.50
C ARG A 70 -7.44 22.41 6.46
N SER A 71 -7.88 21.86 7.59
CA SER A 71 -6.99 21.23 8.58
C SER A 71 -6.14 20.10 7.96
N LEU A 72 -6.74 19.31 7.07
CA LEU A 72 -6.00 18.27 6.34
C LEU A 72 -4.95 18.83 5.38
N ARG A 73 -5.17 20.00 4.76
CA ARG A 73 -4.21 20.63 3.83
C ARG A 73 -3.00 21.25 4.54
N GLU A 74 -3.17 21.65 5.80
CA GLU A 74 -2.10 22.26 6.62
C GLU A 74 -1.00 21.25 7.00
N LYS A 75 -1.29 19.94 6.91
CA LYS A 75 -0.33 18.87 7.20
C LYS A 75 0.69 18.70 6.07
N TYR A 76 1.89 18.26 6.44
CA TYR A 76 2.89 17.76 5.49
C TYR A 76 2.68 16.26 5.27
N TYR A 77 2.56 15.83 4.02
CA TYR A 77 2.40 14.42 3.69
C TYR A 77 3.68 13.84 3.13
N ILE A 78 4.11 12.72 3.68
CA ILE A 78 5.28 11.98 3.21
C ILE A 78 4.77 10.74 2.46
N CYS A 79 4.95 10.71 1.15
CA CYS A 79 4.46 9.66 0.26
C CYS A 79 5.58 8.71 -0.13
N ILE A 80 5.31 7.40 -0.11
CA ILE A 80 6.28 6.38 -0.57
C ILE A 80 6.61 6.49 -2.05
N GLY A 81 5.69 6.96 -2.89
CA GLY A 81 5.88 6.94 -4.35
C GLY A 81 4.77 7.67 -5.10
N GLN A 82 4.96 7.81 -6.40
CA GLN A 82 4.16 8.66 -7.28
C GLN A 82 2.68 8.26 -7.30
N ALA A 83 2.37 6.96 -7.30
CA ALA A 83 0.99 6.49 -7.27
C ALA A 83 0.26 6.92 -5.98
N THR A 84 0.98 6.96 -4.86
CA THR A 84 0.43 7.37 -3.56
C THR A 84 0.24 8.88 -3.51
N GLU A 85 1.22 9.64 -4.01
CA GLU A 85 1.15 11.08 -4.18
C GLU A 85 -0.02 11.50 -5.07
N GLN A 86 -0.15 10.91 -6.26
CA GLN A 86 -1.23 11.24 -7.18
C GLN A 86 -2.60 10.98 -6.54
N ARG A 87 -2.73 9.86 -5.81
CA ARG A 87 -3.97 9.57 -5.08
C ARG A 87 -4.25 10.61 -4.01
N LEU A 88 -3.22 11.09 -3.32
CA LEU A 88 -3.35 12.12 -2.28
C LEU A 88 -3.74 13.47 -2.89
N LYS A 89 -3.10 13.91 -3.98
CA LYS A 89 -3.42 15.16 -4.68
C LYS A 89 -4.90 15.22 -5.10
N ASN A 90 -5.44 14.10 -5.57
CA ASN A 90 -6.85 14.00 -5.95
C ASN A 90 -7.80 14.12 -4.74
N LEU A 91 -7.39 13.68 -3.55
CA LEU A 91 -8.25 13.65 -2.36
C LEU A 91 -8.11 14.88 -1.47
N VAL A 92 -6.90 15.46 -1.40
CA VAL A 92 -6.54 16.65 -0.63
C VAL A 92 -5.74 17.58 -1.53
N PRO A 93 -6.39 18.25 -2.49
CA PRO A 93 -5.68 19.16 -3.40
C PRO A 93 -5.05 20.30 -2.62
N LYS A 94 -3.88 20.77 -3.09
CA LYS A 94 -3.05 21.81 -2.45
C LYS A 94 -2.38 21.39 -1.12
N ALA A 95 -2.41 20.12 -0.75
CA ALA A 95 -1.60 19.63 0.37
C ALA A 95 -0.09 19.76 0.09
N LYS A 96 0.71 19.97 1.14
CA LYS A 96 2.17 19.92 1.05
C LYS A 96 2.61 18.47 1.00
N ILE A 97 3.30 18.04 -0.06
CA ILE A 97 3.68 16.64 -0.29
C ILE A 97 5.19 16.54 -0.51
N ILE A 98 5.80 15.57 0.16
CA ILE A 98 7.19 15.15 -0.04
C ILE A 98 7.13 13.68 -0.46
N THR A 99 7.71 13.34 -1.60
CA THR A 99 7.71 11.96 -2.12
C THR A 99 9.11 11.37 -2.02
N ALA A 100 9.21 10.12 -1.56
CA ALA A 100 10.48 9.40 -1.51
C ALA A 100 11.07 9.26 -2.92
N LYS A 101 12.40 9.41 -3.02
CA LYS A 101 13.13 9.20 -4.27
C LYS A 101 13.07 7.74 -4.70
N GLU A 102 13.20 6.83 -3.74
CA GLU A 102 13.03 5.40 -3.93
C GLU A 102 11.64 5.00 -3.45
N GLU A 103 10.87 4.28 -4.27
CA GLU A 103 9.49 3.86 -3.93
C GLU A 103 9.42 2.68 -2.95
N THR A 104 10.20 2.77 -1.86
CA THR A 104 10.39 1.75 -0.84
C THR A 104 10.18 2.32 0.56
N SER A 105 10.03 1.45 1.56
CA SER A 105 9.91 1.92 2.95
C SER A 105 11.21 2.55 3.45
N GLU A 106 12.35 2.12 2.90
CA GLU A 106 13.68 2.64 3.12
C GLU A 106 13.84 4.04 2.54
N GLY A 107 13.29 4.29 1.34
CA GLY A 107 13.33 5.61 0.69
C GLY A 107 12.66 6.73 1.50
N ILE A 108 11.81 6.39 2.47
CA ILE A 108 11.18 7.33 3.40
C ILE A 108 12.14 7.74 4.53
N VAL A 109 13.08 6.88 4.92
CA VAL A 109 13.96 7.11 6.08
C VAL A 109 14.79 8.39 5.95
N PRO A 110 15.42 8.72 4.80
CA PRO A 110 16.14 9.97 4.63
C PRO A 110 15.26 11.21 4.86
N ILE A 111 14.01 11.19 4.41
CA ILE A 111 13.05 12.29 4.63
C ILE A 111 12.74 12.43 6.13
N LEU A 112 12.53 11.30 6.81
CA LEU A 112 12.28 11.33 8.25
C LEU A 112 13.51 11.81 9.03
N LYS A 113 14.73 11.53 8.57
CA LYS A 113 15.97 12.06 9.17
C LYS A 113 16.10 13.57 9.02
N SER A 114 15.70 14.14 7.88
CA SER A 114 15.78 15.59 7.64
C SER A 114 14.71 16.40 8.40
N CYS A 115 13.66 15.77 8.93
CA CYS A 115 12.67 16.45 9.74
C CYS A 115 13.22 16.86 11.12
N SER A 116 12.83 18.04 11.60
CA SER A 116 13.15 18.51 12.96
C SER A 116 12.58 17.57 14.06
N ARG A 117 13.20 17.61 15.25
CA ARG A 117 12.85 16.77 16.42
C ARG A 117 11.48 17.10 17.04
N ASP A 118 10.97 18.29 16.78
CA ASP A 118 9.65 18.76 17.23
C ASP A 118 8.48 18.18 16.41
N CYS A 119 8.75 17.59 15.24
CA CYS A 119 7.74 17.04 14.36
C CYS A 119 6.94 15.88 14.98
N TYR A 120 5.63 15.89 14.75
CA TYR A 120 4.71 14.83 15.16
C TYR A 120 4.23 14.05 13.94
N PHE A 121 4.49 12.74 13.93
CA PHE A 121 4.20 11.86 12.80
C PHE A 121 2.96 10.99 13.07
N LEU A 122 1.97 11.07 12.18
CA LEU A 122 0.88 10.10 12.12
C LEU A 122 1.15 9.11 10.98
N TYR A 123 1.18 7.82 11.28
CA TYR A 123 1.47 6.79 10.30
C TYR A 123 0.35 5.74 10.22
N PRO A 124 -0.68 5.98 9.40
CA PRO A 124 -1.69 4.98 9.06
C PRO A 124 -1.14 3.97 8.03
N HIS A 125 -1.17 2.68 8.38
CA HIS A 125 -0.61 1.64 7.52
C HIS A 125 -1.47 0.36 7.48
N SER A 126 -1.09 -0.57 6.60
CA SER A 126 -1.71 -1.90 6.60
C SER A 126 -1.20 -2.74 7.76
N ALA A 127 -1.98 -3.73 8.21
CA ALA A 127 -1.51 -4.72 9.17
C ALA A 127 -0.27 -5.52 8.70
N LEU A 128 -0.03 -5.57 7.38
CA LEU A 128 1.11 -6.25 6.76
C LEU A 128 2.26 -5.30 6.39
N SER A 129 2.26 -4.06 6.87
CA SER A 129 3.32 -3.10 6.56
C SER A 129 4.66 -3.59 7.10
N ARG A 130 5.73 -3.39 6.31
CA ARG A 130 7.09 -3.67 6.76
C ARG A 130 7.42 -2.80 7.99
N PRO A 131 8.19 -3.32 8.95
CA PRO A 131 8.44 -2.61 10.21
C PRO A 131 9.41 -1.43 10.08
N ILE A 132 10.05 -1.22 8.92
CA ILE A 132 11.12 -0.24 8.70
C ILE A 132 10.79 1.15 9.23
N ILE A 133 9.67 1.75 8.79
CA ILE A 133 9.27 3.10 9.20
C ILE A 133 8.95 3.15 10.69
N LYS A 134 8.25 2.14 11.21
CA LYS A 134 7.87 2.08 12.63
C LYS A 134 9.10 1.95 13.52
N LYS A 135 10.02 1.05 13.18
CA LYS A 135 11.29 0.85 13.90
C LYS A 135 12.11 2.13 13.93
N PHE A 136 12.28 2.78 12.78
CA PHE A 136 12.99 4.05 12.71
C PHE A 136 12.38 5.11 13.65
N LEU A 137 11.05 5.31 13.61
CA LEU A 137 10.38 6.30 14.48
C LEU A 137 10.54 5.97 15.97
N GLN A 138 10.64 4.68 16.32
CA GLN A 138 10.84 4.21 17.70
C GLN A 138 12.28 4.37 18.16
N GLU A 139 13.24 3.88 17.37
CA GLU A 139 14.68 3.92 17.65
C GLU A 139 15.20 5.37 17.72
N GLU A 140 14.67 6.26 16.89
CA GLU A 140 15.00 7.69 16.93
C GLU A 140 14.16 8.48 17.94
N HIS A 141 13.37 7.82 18.78
CA HIS A 141 12.50 8.47 19.78
C HIS A 141 11.65 9.61 19.20
N ARG A 142 11.17 9.46 17.95
CA ARG A 142 10.35 10.48 17.28
C ARG A 142 8.95 10.51 17.89
N LYS A 143 8.33 11.69 17.95
CA LYS A 143 6.94 11.83 18.41
C LYS A 143 6.00 11.24 17.36
N HIS A 144 5.46 10.05 17.58
CA HIS A 144 4.66 9.38 16.56
C HIS A 144 3.45 8.62 17.09
N PHE A 145 2.47 8.42 16.20
CA PHE A 145 1.43 7.41 16.35
C PHE A 145 1.33 6.59 15.05
N ALA A 146 1.85 5.37 15.10
CA ALA A 146 1.74 4.40 14.02
C ALA A 146 0.63 3.39 14.33
N TYR A 147 -0.27 3.15 13.38
CA TYR A 147 -1.37 2.23 13.58
C TYR A 147 -1.82 1.55 12.28
N ALA A 148 -2.16 0.27 12.40
CA ALA A 148 -2.82 -0.45 11.33
C ALA A 148 -4.28 0.01 11.24
N HIS A 149 -4.74 0.43 10.06
CA HIS A 149 -6.12 0.91 9.85
C HIS A 149 -6.94 0.08 8.85
N TYR A 150 -6.29 -0.91 8.23
CA TYR A 150 -6.90 -1.98 7.44
C TYR A 150 -6.01 -3.22 7.46
N ASN A 151 -6.62 -4.35 7.11
CA ASN A 151 -5.92 -5.56 6.74
C ASN A 151 -6.20 -5.89 5.26
N VAL A 152 -5.42 -6.79 4.67
CA VAL A 152 -5.72 -7.37 3.36
C VAL A 152 -6.12 -8.83 3.54
N ARG A 153 -7.10 -9.27 2.76
CA ARG A 153 -7.58 -10.66 2.79
C ARG A 153 -7.60 -11.23 1.38
N PRO A 154 -7.28 -12.53 1.19
CA PRO A 154 -7.52 -13.20 -0.08
C PRO A 154 -8.99 -13.09 -0.51
N VAL A 155 -9.19 -13.04 -1.81
CA VAL A 155 -10.51 -13.18 -2.45
C VAL A 155 -10.62 -14.62 -2.94
N ALA A 156 -11.75 -15.27 -2.69
CA ALA A 156 -12.00 -16.60 -3.24
C ALA A 156 -12.09 -16.51 -4.77
N LEU A 157 -11.21 -17.22 -5.48
CA LEU A 157 -11.20 -17.30 -6.93
C LEU A 157 -11.22 -18.77 -7.36
N SER A 158 -12.03 -19.08 -8.35
CA SER A 158 -12.02 -20.41 -8.99
C SER A 158 -10.94 -20.48 -10.06
N VAL A 159 -10.30 -21.64 -10.23
CA VAL A 159 -9.33 -21.88 -11.30
C VAL A 159 -9.91 -21.63 -12.70
N ARG A 160 -11.24 -21.80 -12.86
CA ARG A 160 -11.97 -21.57 -14.11
C ARG A 160 -11.82 -20.14 -14.64
N VAL A 161 -11.57 -19.17 -13.75
CA VAL A 161 -11.27 -17.78 -14.12
C VAL A 161 -10.11 -17.70 -15.11
N PHE A 162 -9.13 -18.59 -15.02
CA PHE A 162 -7.92 -18.55 -15.86
C PHE A 162 -8.14 -19.08 -17.28
N GLY A 163 -9.31 -19.62 -17.62
CA GLY A 163 -9.58 -20.28 -18.90
C GLY A 163 -9.19 -19.45 -20.12
N LYS A 164 -9.68 -18.20 -20.19
CA LYS A 164 -9.45 -17.28 -21.33
C LYS A 164 -8.11 -16.52 -21.28
N TYR A 165 -7.35 -16.65 -20.20
CA TYR A 165 -6.12 -15.88 -20.00
C TYR A 165 -4.89 -16.72 -20.33
N LYS A 166 -3.89 -16.10 -20.98
CA LYS A 166 -2.57 -16.69 -21.24
C LYS A 166 -1.55 -16.21 -20.22
N ASN A 167 -1.64 -14.93 -19.86
CA ASN A 167 -0.71 -14.26 -18.94
C ASN A 167 -1.42 -13.86 -17.64
N ILE A 168 -0.75 -13.99 -16.51
CA ILE A 168 -1.21 -13.59 -15.17
C ILE A 168 -0.17 -12.66 -14.55
N ILE A 169 -0.57 -11.44 -14.19
CA ILE A 169 0.29 -10.45 -13.53
C ILE A 169 0.07 -10.49 -12.02
N LEU A 170 1.16 -10.74 -11.28
CA LEU A 170 1.25 -10.63 -9.83
C LEU A 170 2.13 -9.44 -9.46
N THR A 171 1.70 -8.61 -8.51
CA THR A 171 2.36 -7.32 -8.22
C THR A 171 2.91 -7.15 -6.81
N SER A 172 2.78 -8.16 -5.95
CA SER A 172 3.31 -8.09 -4.60
C SER A 172 3.55 -9.48 -4.01
N PRO A 173 4.50 -9.63 -3.07
CA PRO A 173 4.73 -10.87 -2.35
C PRO A 173 3.47 -11.40 -1.63
N SER A 174 2.67 -10.51 -1.04
CA SER A 174 1.38 -10.89 -0.44
C SER A 174 0.40 -11.45 -1.47
N GLY A 175 0.41 -10.93 -2.70
CA GLY A 175 -0.40 -11.44 -3.79
C GLY A 175 0.03 -12.84 -4.21
N VAL A 176 1.34 -13.09 -4.31
CA VAL A 176 1.90 -14.42 -4.58
C VAL A 176 1.50 -15.42 -3.48
N ARG A 177 1.65 -15.06 -2.20
CA ARG A 177 1.24 -15.94 -1.09
C ARG A 177 -0.26 -16.24 -1.10
N ALA A 178 -1.10 -15.27 -1.46
CA ALA A 178 -2.53 -15.50 -1.62
C ALA A 178 -2.81 -16.43 -2.81
N TYR A 179 -2.12 -16.22 -3.94
CA TYR A 179 -2.19 -17.05 -5.12
C TYR A 179 -1.86 -18.51 -4.81
N ALA A 180 -0.76 -18.77 -4.09
CA ALA A 180 -0.36 -20.11 -3.67
C ALA A 180 -1.31 -20.78 -2.69
N ARG A 181 -1.95 -20.01 -1.81
CA ARG A 181 -2.98 -20.57 -0.92
C ARG A 181 -4.25 -20.97 -1.67
N ILE A 182 -4.63 -20.21 -2.70
CA ILE A 182 -5.84 -20.49 -3.48
C ILE A 182 -5.57 -21.55 -4.55
N PHE A 183 -4.36 -21.55 -5.12
CA PHE A 183 -3.90 -22.47 -6.16
C PHE A 183 -2.57 -23.11 -5.74
N PRO A 184 -2.62 -24.15 -4.87
CA PRO A 184 -1.42 -24.87 -4.45
C PRO A 184 -0.69 -25.49 -5.65
N ASN A 185 -1.45 -26.00 -6.62
CA ASN A 185 -0.94 -26.42 -7.91
C ASN A 185 -0.88 -25.22 -8.85
N LEU A 186 0.31 -24.94 -9.40
CA LEU A 186 0.52 -23.81 -10.28
C LEU A 186 -0.30 -23.97 -11.56
N PRO A 187 -1.22 -23.05 -11.88
CA PRO A 187 -1.97 -23.11 -13.15
C PRO A 187 -1.02 -22.99 -14.34
N ASN A 188 -1.20 -23.81 -15.38
CA ASN A 188 -0.38 -23.75 -16.59
C ASN A 188 -0.66 -22.46 -17.40
N LYS A 189 0.09 -21.39 -17.08
CA LYS A 189 -0.05 -20.02 -17.59
C LYS A 189 1.32 -19.33 -17.56
N HIS A 190 1.45 -18.21 -18.24
CA HIS A 190 2.63 -17.35 -18.10
C HIS A 190 2.45 -16.41 -16.91
N HIS A 191 3.27 -16.55 -15.88
CA HIS A 191 3.22 -15.67 -14.70
C HIS A 191 4.23 -14.54 -14.83
N TRP A 192 3.73 -13.32 -14.74
CA TRP A 192 4.51 -12.08 -14.79
C TRP A 192 4.56 -11.49 -13.39
N CYS A 193 5.76 -11.31 -12.85
CA CYS A 193 5.95 -10.69 -11.52
C CYS A 193 6.46 -9.26 -11.67
N LEU A 194 5.72 -8.30 -11.10
CA LEU A 194 6.14 -6.91 -11.07
C LEU A 194 7.21 -6.70 -9.99
N GLY A 195 8.44 -6.46 -10.44
CA GLY A 195 9.60 -6.18 -9.60
C GLY A 195 10.26 -7.42 -8.96
N PRO A 196 11.53 -7.28 -8.53
CA PRO A 196 12.37 -8.39 -8.09
C PRO A 196 11.87 -9.04 -6.79
N ILE A 197 11.27 -8.27 -5.88
CA ILE A 197 10.75 -8.79 -4.60
C ILE A 197 9.59 -9.76 -4.86
N THR A 198 8.66 -9.40 -5.77
CA THR A 198 7.54 -10.27 -6.15
C THR A 198 8.04 -11.52 -6.88
N PHE A 199 9.01 -11.34 -7.79
CA PHE A 199 9.64 -12.44 -8.51
C PHE A 199 10.27 -13.47 -7.56
N ASN A 200 11.06 -13.01 -6.59
CA ASN A 200 11.75 -13.88 -5.64
C ASN A 200 10.77 -14.64 -4.74
N GLU A 201 9.69 -13.99 -4.31
CA GLU A 201 8.63 -14.66 -3.55
C GLU A 201 7.96 -15.78 -4.37
N PHE A 202 7.69 -15.55 -5.64
CA PHE A 202 7.09 -16.54 -6.53
C PHE A 202 8.02 -17.73 -6.76
N LYS A 203 9.28 -17.47 -7.11
CA LYS A 203 10.29 -18.52 -7.31
C LYS A 203 10.45 -19.38 -6.05
N LYS A 204 10.47 -18.75 -4.88
CA LYS A 204 10.56 -19.45 -3.58
C LYS A 204 9.40 -20.42 -3.34
N ILE A 205 8.17 -20.05 -3.74
CA ILE A 205 6.97 -20.83 -3.42
C ILE A 205 6.72 -21.94 -4.44
N TYR A 206 6.85 -21.64 -5.73
CA TYR A 206 6.50 -22.59 -6.80
C TYR A 206 7.69 -23.36 -7.36
N ASN A 207 8.92 -23.02 -6.95
CA ASN A 207 10.16 -23.53 -7.54
C ASN A 207 10.20 -23.42 -9.08
N HIS A 208 9.46 -22.46 -9.63
CA HIS A 208 9.34 -22.20 -11.06
C HIS A 208 9.70 -20.74 -11.31
N PRO A 209 10.59 -20.42 -12.27
CA PRO A 209 10.92 -19.04 -12.59
C PRO A 209 9.70 -18.38 -13.25
N PRO A 210 9.14 -17.29 -12.69
CA PRO A 210 8.19 -16.48 -13.44
C PRO A 210 8.96 -15.62 -14.45
N LEU A 211 8.26 -14.87 -15.29
CA LEU A 211 8.86 -13.81 -16.10
C LEU A 211 8.94 -12.54 -15.25
N LEU A 212 10.12 -11.92 -15.19
CA LEU A 212 10.27 -10.61 -14.57
C LEU A 212 9.61 -9.58 -15.50
N PHE A 213 8.66 -8.85 -14.95
CA PHE A 213 7.97 -7.80 -15.67
C PHE A 213 8.44 -6.47 -15.10
N SER A 214 9.39 -5.85 -15.80
CA SER A 214 9.81 -4.46 -15.58
C SER A 214 9.09 -3.57 -16.59
N ASN A 215 8.59 -2.42 -16.13
CA ASN A 215 8.23 -1.34 -17.05
C ASN A 215 9.48 -0.82 -17.74
#